data_AF-A0A0W1QFL4-F1
#
_entry.id   AF-A0A0W1QFL4-F1
#
_cell.length_a   1.000
_cell.length_b   1.000
_cell.length_c   1.000
_cell.angle_alpha   90.00
_cell.angle_beta   90.00
_cell.angle_gamma   90.00
#
_symmetry.space_group_name_H-M   'P 1'
#
loop_
_entity.id
_entity.type
_entity.pdbx_description
1 polymer ?
#
loop_
_entity_poly.entity_id
_entity_poly.type
_entity_poly.pdbx_seq_one_letter_code
_entity_poly.pdbx_strand_id
1 'polypeptide(L)'
;MAERKLFAGHAIRRLRFQLGVSQAAMAGALEISPSYLNLVERNQRPISAALMLKLAETYDFDPRRLAAAEPGGGAEALRRRLADPLFADLAIDRHQLEEWLAGAPDGAEAFARAYDRMGGGSAMPAPGAAQDPGPQVRRAIERWRNHFADLDAAGEALADELRMAGEPYGAMAERLRVKHQLAVRILPAEVMVDTLKRLDLHARQLQLSEALDPSARAFALAEQLAVEARDEIEALVRGAELDRVAARLFRRHLTAYFAAAVTMPYARFLRACEASGYDLELLQRRFGASAAQVAHRLTTLQRVGARGLSFFLMRFDRAGQVSKRYAGASGSALVEAAVPCPLWNAYDAFARTDETAVQLVELEDGARAFTIARCVHPHGGAPGGVRPRFVIALGLPAAEAGTLAAARGVDL
;
A
#
# COMPACT_ATOMS: atom_id res chain seq x y z
N MET A 1 -49.30 -5.47 12.89
CA MET A 1 -47.94 -5.41 12.30
C MET A 1 -47.69 -6.77 11.66
N ALA A 2 -47.52 -6.84 10.34
CA ALA A 2 -47.29 -8.12 9.66
C ALA A 2 -45.92 -8.67 10.07
N GLU A 3 -45.87 -9.92 10.56
CA GLU A 3 -44.61 -10.60 10.87
C GLU A 3 -43.70 -10.62 9.63
N ARG A 4 -42.53 -9.97 9.73
CA ARG A 4 -41.54 -9.93 8.66
C ARG A 4 -40.97 -11.35 8.48
N LYS A 5 -41.35 -12.00 7.38
CA LYS A 5 -40.83 -13.34 7.00
C LYS A 5 -39.31 -13.26 6.84
N LEU A 6 -38.57 -14.07 7.60
CA LEU A 6 -37.10 -14.10 7.57
C LEU A 6 -36.61 -15.24 6.67
N PHE A 7 -35.89 -14.90 5.62
CA PHE A 7 -35.24 -15.86 4.72
C PHE A 7 -33.73 -15.81 4.94
N ALA A 8 -33.15 -16.86 5.51
CA ALA A 8 -31.70 -16.95 5.74
C ALA A 8 -31.13 -18.33 5.38
N GLY A 9 -31.66 -18.94 4.31
CA GLY A 9 -31.24 -20.25 3.83
C GLY A 9 -29.75 -20.34 3.50
N HIS A 10 -29.20 -19.27 2.91
CA HIS A 10 -27.77 -19.18 2.60
C HIS A 10 -26.88 -19.25 3.86
N ALA A 11 -27.30 -18.62 4.96
CA ALA A 11 -26.54 -18.61 6.20
C ALA A 11 -26.56 -19.98 6.89
N ILE A 12 -27.71 -20.66 6.86
CA ILE A 12 -27.85 -22.03 7.35
C ILE A 12 -26.99 -22.99 6.50
N ARG A 13 -27.02 -22.85 5.18
CA ARG A 13 -26.19 -23.64 4.27
C ARG A 13 -24.69 -23.40 4.49
N ARG A 14 -24.28 -22.14 4.73
CA ARG A 14 -22.90 -21.78 5.05
C ARG A 14 -22.44 -22.35 6.38
N LEU A 15 -23.27 -22.23 7.42
CA LEU A 15 -23.03 -22.85 8.73
C LEU A 15 -22.84 -24.37 8.58
N ARG A 16 -23.71 -25.01 7.80
CA ARG A 16 -23.62 -26.44 7.52
C ARG A 16 -22.31 -26.85 6.86
N PHE A 17 -21.86 -26.08 5.85
CA PHE A 17 -20.59 -26.34 5.19
C PHE A 17 -19.38 -26.09 6.11
N GLN A 18 -19.42 -25.05 6.95
CA GLN A 18 -18.36 -24.77 7.93
C GLN A 18 -18.21 -25.88 8.96
N LEU A 19 -19.33 -26.48 9.38
CA LEU A 19 -19.36 -27.59 10.32
C LEU A 19 -19.06 -28.95 9.65
N GLY A 20 -18.98 -29.01 8.32
CA GLY A 20 -18.69 -30.24 7.56
C GLY A 20 -19.79 -31.30 7.64
N VAL A 21 -21.02 -30.94 8.03
CA VAL A 21 -22.11 -31.90 8.25
C VAL A 21 -23.04 -32.02 7.04
N SER A 22 -23.61 -33.21 6.84
CA SER A 22 -24.61 -33.44 5.79
C SER A 22 -25.93 -32.78 6.14
N GLN A 23 -26.76 -32.52 5.13
CA GLN A 23 -28.08 -31.92 5.34
C GLN A 23 -29.01 -32.81 6.19
N ALA A 24 -28.92 -34.13 6.02
CA ALA A 24 -29.67 -35.09 6.85
C ALA A 24 -29.19 -35.07 8.31
N ALA A 25 -27.88 -34.96 8.54
CA ALA A 25 -27.32 -34.90 9.89
C ALA A 25 -27.72 -33.60 10.62
N MET A 26 -27.65 -32.45 9.93
CA MET A 26 -28.11 -31.18 10.49
C MET A 26 -29.62 -31.16 10.74
N ALA A 27 -30.42 -31.71 9.82
CA ALA A 27 -31.86 -31.83 10.02
C ALA A 27 -32.20 -32.71 11.24
N GLY A 28 -31.48 -33.82 11.43
CA GLY A 28 -31.62 -34.67 12.61
C GLY A 28 -31.26 -33.96 13.91
N ALA A 29 -30.16 -33.22 13.93
CA ALA A 29 -29.73 -32.44 15.11
C ALA A 29 -30.67 -31.28 15.46
N LEU A 30 -31.40 -30.75 14.47
CA LEU A 30 -32.44 -29.72 14.67
C LEU A 30 -33.84 -30.32 14.86
N GLU A 31 -33.96 -31.65 14.88
CA GLU A 31 -35.22 -32.40 14.98
C GLU A 31 -36.29 -31.91 13.98
N ILE A 32 -35.87 -31.68 12.73
CA ILE A 32 -36.73 -31.33 11.60
C ILE A 32 -36.56 -32.33 10.46
N SER A 33 -37.48 -32.33 9.50
CA SER A 33 -37.31 -33.18 8.32
C SER A 33 -36.20 -32.62 7.40
N PRO A 34 -35.38 -33.49 6.77
CA PRO A 34 -34.40 -33.06 5.76
C PRO A 34 -35.04 -32.28 4.60
N SER A 35 -36.28 -32.64 4.22
CA SER A 35 -37.05 -31.91 3.21
C SER A 35 -37.38 -30.48 3.65
N TYR A 36 -37.75 -30.28 4.92
CA TYR A 36 -38.01 -28.94 5.46
C TYR A 36 -36.73 -28.10 5.50
N LEU A 37 -35.60 -28.67 5.94
CA LEU A 37 -34.31 -27.98 5.92
C LEU A 37 -33.90 -27.59 4.49
N ASN A 38 -34.19 -28.43 3.48
CA ASN A 38 -33.92 -28.11 2.08
C ASN A 38 -34.74 -26.94 1.55
N LEU A 39 -36.02 -26.87 1.89
CA LEU A 39 -36.86 -25.73 1.51
C LEU A 39 -36.38 -24.44 2.18
N VAL A 40 -35.92 -24.52 3.42
CA VAL A 40 -35.36 -23.37 4.14
C VAL A 40 -34.01 -22.93 3.56
N GLU A 41 -33.08 -23.85 3.30
CA GLU A 41 -31.77 -23.56 2.69
C GLU A 41 -31.88 -22.91 1.29
N ARG A 42 -32.94 -23.23 0.55
CA ARG A 42 -33.24 -22.66 -0.77
C ARG A 42 -34.12 -21.40 -0.72
N ASN A 43 -34.35 -20.84 0.46
CA ASN A 43 -35.26 -19.70 0.69
C ASN A 43 -36.70 -19.91 0.16
N GLN A 44 -37.14 -21.15 -0.04
CA GLN A 44 -38.51 -21.48 -0.45
C GLN A 44 -39.49 -21.47 0.73
N ARG A 45 -38.96 -21.58 1.96
CA ARG A 45 -39.71 -21.35 3.19
C ARG A 45 -38.96 -20.40 4.11
N PRO A 46 -39.66 -19.43 4.73
CA PRO A 46 -39.05 -18.60 5.76
C PRO A 46 -38.73 -19.45 7.00
N ILE A 47 -37.73 -19.02 7.74
CA ILE A 47 -37.30 -19.67 8.99
C ILE A 47 -38.35 -19.36 10.06
N SER A 48 -38.84 -20.39 10.74
CA SER A 48 -39.76 -20.23 11.87
C SER A 48 -39.01 -19.82 13.15
N ALA A 49 -39.72 -19.19 14.09
CA ALA A 49 -39.15 -18.85 15.41
C ALA A 49 -38.61 -20.08 16.15
N ALA A 50 -39.34 -21.21 16.06
CA ALA A 50 -38.90 -22.48 16.64
C ALA A 50 -37.60 -23.00 16.01
N LEU A 51 -37.41 -22.87 14.69
CA LEU A 51 -36.17 -23.28 14.03
C LEU A 51 -35.00 -22.35 14.38
N MET A 52 -35.25 -21.05 14.54
CA MET A 52 -34.21 -20.10 14.98
C MET A 52 -33.69 -20.43 16.38
N LEU A 53 -34.58 -20.78 17.31
CA LEU A 53 -34.19 -21.19 18.66
C LEU A 53 -33.32 -22.45 18.64
N LYS A 54 -33.72 -23.48 17.89
CA LYS A 54 -32.92 -24.71 17.75
C LYS A 54 -31.55 -24.47 17.10
N LEU A 55 -31.48 -23.59 16.10
CA LEU A 55 -30.20 -23.20 15.49
C LEU A 55 -29.30 -22.47 16.48
N ALA A 56 -29.86 -21.59 17.32
CA ALA A 56 -29.12 -20.87 18.35
C ALA A 56 -28.59 -21.83 19.45
N GLU A 57 -29.44 -22.74 19.93
CA GLU A 57 -29.09 -23.69 20.99
C GLU A 57 -28.08 -24.75 20.54
N THR A 58 -28.26 -25.31 19.34
CA THR A 58 -27.42 -26.43 18.86
C THR A 58 -26.11 -25.94 18.21
N TYR A 59 -26.10 -24.76 17.61
CA TYR A 59 -24.98 -24.29 16.78
C TYR A 59 -24.50 -22.86 17.07
N ASP A 60 -24.92 -22.25 18.18
CA ASP A 60 -24.58 -20.85 18.55
C ASP A 60 -24.88 -19.85 17.41
N PHE A 61 -25.96 -20.11 16.67
CA PHE A 61 -26.37 -19.28 15.55
C PHE A 61 -27.02 -17.99 16.04
N ASP A 62 -26.36 -16.85 15.81
CA ASP A 62 -26.89 -15.51 16.12
C ASP A 62 -27.67 -14.92 14.92
N PRO A 63 -29.00 -14.75 15.01
CA PRO A 63 -29.81 -14.14 13.95
C PRO A 63 -29.46 -12.66 13.69
N ARG A 64 -28.87 -11.95 14.67
CA ARG A 64 -28.49 -10.54 14.52
C ARG A 64 -27.30 -10.36 13.57
N ARG A 65 -26.48 -11.40 13.40
CA ARG A 65 -25.39 -11.43 12.41
C ARG A 65 -25.87 -11.57 10.96
N LEU A 66 -27.13 -11.95 10.73
CA LEU A 66 -27.72 -12.09 9.40
C LEU A 66 -28.00 -10.74 8.73
N ALA A 67 -28.42 -9.74 9.49
CA ALA A 67 -28.70 -8.40 8.97
C ALA A 67 -27.43 -7.65 8.50
N ALA A 68 -26.25 -8.11 8.94
CA ALA A 68 -24.95 -7.52 8.58
C ALA A 68 -24.23 -8.25 7.43
N ALA A 69 -24.77 -9.37 6.93
CA ALA A 69 -24.09 -10.24 5.97
C ALA A 69 -25.02 -10.71 4.86
N GLU A 70 -25.76 -9.78 4.24
CA GLU A 70 -26.50 -10.08 3.02
C GLU A 70 -25.52 -10.42 1.87
N PRO A 71 -25.77 -11.48 1.08
CA PRO A 71 -24.92 -11.86 -0.05
C PRO A 71 -24.67 -10.67 -1.00
N GLY A 72 -23.41 -10.42 -1.36
CA GLY A 72 -23.03 -9.29 -2.20
C GLY A 72 -23.22 -7.90 -1.55
N GLY A 73 -23.50 -7.84 -0.24
CA GLY A 73 -23.87 -6.63 0.49
C GLY A 73 -25.33 -6.22 0.33
N GLY A 74 -26.18 -7.12 -0.20
CA GLY A 74 -27.61 -6.87 -0.39
C GLY A 74 -27.97 -6.19 -1.71
N ALA A 75 -29.26 -5.98 -1.92
CA ALA A 75 -29.80 -5.44 -3.17
C ALA A 75 -29.22 -4.06 -3.50
N GLU A 76 -29.07 -3.19 -2.50
CA GLU A 76 -28.57 -1.83 -2.75
C GLU A 76 -27.06 -1.80 -3.06
N ALA A 77 -26.28 -2.72 -2.49
CA ALA A 77 -24.85 -2.83 -2.80
C ALA A 77 -24.62 -3.44 -4.19
N LEU A 78 -25.41 -4.43 -4.59
CA LEU A 78 -25.36 -4.97 -5.95
C LEU A 78 -25.86 -3.96 -6.99
N ARG A 79 -26.92 -3.20 -6.68
CA ARG A 79 -27.42 -2.12 -7.54
C ARG A 79 -26.34 -1.09 -7.82
N ARG A 80 -25.55 -0.71 -6.82
CA ARG A 80 -24.41 0.21 -6.99
C ARG A 80 -23.33 -0.37 -7.91
N ARG A 81 -23.04 -1.68 -7.84
CA ARG A 81 -22.08 -2.35 -8.74
C ARG A 81 -22.61 -2.48 -10.17
N LEU A 82 -23.89 -2.77 -10.32
CA LEU A 82 -24.55 -2.90 -11.62
C LEU A 82 -24.82 -1.55 -12.30
N ALA A 83 -24.73 -0.43 -11.56
CA ALA A 83 -24.78 0.91 -12.13
C ALA A 83 -23.47 1.34 -12.83
N ASP A 84 -22.46 0.46 -12.85
CA ASP A 84 -21.21 0.70 -13.55
C ASP A 84 -21.42 0.74 -15.08
N PRO A 85 -20.74 1.65 -15.82
CA PRO A 85 -20.81 1.72 -17.28
C PRO A 85 -20.52 0.40 -18.01
N LEU A 86 -19.77 -0.52 -17.39
CA LEU A 86 -19.53 -1.87 -17.91
C LEU A 86 -20.82 -2.65 -18.21
N PHE A 87 -21.92 -2.34 -17.51
CA PHE A 87 -23.20 -3.03 -17.62
C PHE A 87 -24.30 -2.16 -18.23
N ALA A 88 -23.95 -1.02 -18.85
CA ALA A 88 -24.93 -0.06 -19.37
C ALA A 88 -25.86 -0.61 -20.46
N ASP A 89 -25.47 -1.72 -21.11
CA ASP A 89 -26.26 -2.45 -22.10
C ASP A 89 -27.28 -3.43 -21.48
N LEU A 90 -27.19 -3.69 -20.18
CA LEU A 90 -28.09 -4.58 -19.44
C LEU A 90 -29.17 -3.78 -18.70
N ALA A 91 -30.43 -3.97 -19.08
CA ALA A 91 -31.57 -3.39 -18.38
C ALA A 91 -31.95 -4.25 -17.16
N ILE A 92 -31.16 -4.16 -16.08
CA ILE A 92 -31.43 -4.89 -14.83
C ILE A 92 -32.29 -4.03 -13.90
N ASP A 93 -33.52 -4.45 -13.68
CA ASP A 93 -34.43 -3.77 -12.76
C ASP A 93 -34.33 -4.30 -11.32
N ARG A 94 -35.02 -3.63 -10.39
CA ARG A 94 -35.03 -4.00 -8.96
C ARG A 94 -35.58 -5.41 -8.73
N HIS A 95 -36.57 -5.83 -9.51
CA HIS A 95 -37.22 -7.11 -9.35
C HIS A 95 -36.27 -8.26 -9.73
N GLN A 96 -35.57 -8.12 -10.85
CA GLN A 96 -34.55 -9.09 -11.29
C GLN A 96 -33.41 -9.23 -10.28
N LEU A 97 -33.03 -8.13 -9.62
CA LEU A 97 -32.00 -8.16 -8.59
C LEU A 97 -32.47 -8.89 -7.32
N GLU A 98 -33.72 -8.66 -6.91
CA GLU A 98 -34.35 -9.37 -5.79
C GLU A 98 -34.50 -10.87 -6.08
N GLU A 99 -34.88 -11.23 -7.31
CA GLU A 99 -34.93 -12.63 -7.78
C GLU A 99 -33.56 -13.29 -7.78
N TRP A 100 -32.51 -12.58 -8.22
CA TRP A 100 -31.14 -13.11 -8.22
C TRP A 100 -30.65 -13.39 -6.80
N LEU A 101 -30.84 -12.44 -5.87
CA LEU A 101 -30.47 -12.61 -4.48
C LEU A 101 -31.23 -13.75 -3.79
N ALA A 102 -32.50 -13.95 -4.15
CA ALA A 102 -33.32 -15.03 -3.62
C ALA A 102 -32.91 -16.41 -4.19
N GLY A 103 -32.66 -16.48 -5.50
CA GLY A 103 -32.44 -17.73 -6.24
C GLY A 103 -30.99 -18.22 -6.27
N ALA A 104 -30.01 -17.32 -6.29
CA ALA A 104 -28.58 -17.65 -6.38
C ALA A 104 -27.69 -16.73 -5.50
N PRO A 105 -27.88 -16.72 -4.18
CA PRO A 105 -27.15 -15.85 -3.25
C PRO A 105 -25.63 -16.03 -3.30
N ASP A 106 -25.14 -17.27 -3.42
CA ASP A 106 -23.70 -17.55 -3.53
C ASP A 106 -23.11 -17.01 -4.85
N GLY A 107 -23.92 -16.97 -5.92
CA GLY A 107 -23.54 -16.38 -7.20
C GLY A 107 -23.43 -14.86 -7.12
N ALA A 108 -24.35 -14.22 -6.40
CA ALA A 108 -24.32 -12.79 -6.14
C ALA A 108 -23.10 -12.38 -5.27
N GLU A 109 -22.76 -13.19 -4.26
CA GLU A 109 -21.55 -13.02 -3.45
C GLU A 109 -20.27 -13.22 -4.29
N ALA A 110 -20.22 -14.26 -5.13
CA ALA A 110 -19.08 -14.52 -6.01
C ALA A 110 -18.87 -13.39 -7.02
N PHE A 111 -19.96 -12.87 -7.60
CA PHE A 111 -19.93 -11.70 -8.47
C PHE A 111 -19.38 -10.48 -7.74
N ALA A 112 -19.93 -10.14 -6.58
CA ALA A 112 -19.48 -8.97 -5.81
C ALA A 112 -17.98 -9.04 -5.51
N ARG A 113 -17.47 -10.21 -5.07
CA ARG A 113 -16.02 -10.42 -4.81
C ARG A 113 -15.17 -10.30 -6.07
N ALA A 114 -15.63 -10.85 -7.19
CA ALA A 114 -14.90 -10.79 -8.46
C ALA A 114 -14.84 -9.35 -8.97
N TYR A 115 -15.97 -8.64 -8.93
CA TYR A 115 -16.11 -7.25 -9.35
C TYR A 115 -15.26 -6.30 -8.50
N ASP A 116 -15.31 -6.44 -7.17
CA ASP A 116 -14.54 -5.61 -6.25
C ASP A 116 -13.03 -5.86 -6.44
N ARG A 117 -12.62 -7.12 -6.72
CA ARG A 117 -11.22 -7.47 -7.02
C ARG A 117 -10.73 -6.88 -8.34
N MET A 118 -11.62 -6.64 -9.30
CA MET A 118 -11.30 -5.94 -10.55
C MET A 118 -11.11 -4.42 -10.34
N GLY A 119 -11.34 -3.90 -9.14
CA GLY A 119 -11.10 -2.49 -8.81
C GLY A 119 -12.29 -1.57 -9.07
N GLY A 120 -13.51 -2.11 -9.10
CA GLY A 120 -14.77 -1.34 -9.05
C GLY A 120 -14.87 -0.22 -10.07
N GLY A 121 -14.98 -0.55 -11.36
CA GLY A 121 -15.17 0.43 -12.43
C GLY A 121 -13.90 1.11 -12.95
N SER A 122 -12.71 0.72 -12.46
CA SER A 122 -11.47 1.02 -13.21
C SER A 122 -11.54 0.29 -14.56
N ALA A 123 -11.57 1.10 -15.63
CA ALA A 123 -11.69 0.68 -17.02
C ALA A 123 -11.07 -0.70 -17.28
N MET A 124 -11.86 -1.61 -17.85
CA MET A 124 -11.37 -2.89 -18.36
C MET A 124 -10.07 -2.66 -19.13
N PRO A 125 -8.95 -3.27 -18.73
CA PRO A 125 -7.76 -3.25 -19.57
C PRO A 125 -8.15 -3.87 -20.91
N ALA A 126 -7.86 -3.16 -22.01
CA ALA A 126 -8.08 -3.68 -23.35
C ALA A 126 -7.53 -5.11 -23.46
N PRO A 127 -8.14 -6.03 -24.24
CA PRO A 127 -7.61 -7.38 -24.41
C PRO A 127 -6.18 -7.28 -24.99
N GLY A 128 -5.18 -7.63 -24.18
CA GLY A 128 -3.75 -7.46 -24.51
C GLY A 128 -3.03 -6.32 -23.77
N ALA A 129 -3.71 -5.53 -22.94
CA ALA A 129 -3.04 -4.63 -22.02
C ALA A 129 -2.32 -5.46 -20.95
N ALA A 130 -0.99 -5.29 -20.86
CA ALA A 130 -0.19 -5.92 -19.83
C ALA A 130 -0.81 -5.62 -18.45
N GLN A 131 -1.01 -6.66 -17.63
CA GLN A 131 -1.45 -6.46 -16.25
C GLN A 131 -0.52 -5.45 -15.58
N ASP A 132 -1.09 -4.45 -14.90
CA ASP A 132 -0.29 -3.50 -14.13
C ASP A 132 0.56 -4.29 -13.11
N PRO A 133 1.89 -4.24 -13.18
CA PRO A 133 2.74 -4.92 -12.21
C PRO A 133 2.66 -4.28 -10.80
N GLY A 134 2.13 -3.06 -10.70
CA GLY A 134 2.04 -2.26 -9.48
C GLY A 134 1.43 -3.02 -8.28
N PRO A 135 0.21 -3.57 -8.39
CA PRO A 135 -0.44 -4.32 -7.32
C PRO A 135 0.38 -5.52 -6.81
N GLN A 136 1.07 -6.25 -7.69
CA GLN A 136 1.93 -7.38 -7.28
C GLN A 136 3.11 -6.90 -6.43
N VAL A 137 3.80 -5.85 -6.90
CA VAL A 137 4.93 -5.26 -6.19
C VAL A 137 4.48 -4.68 -4.84
N ARG A 138 3.34 -4.00 -4.80
CA ARG A 138 2.77 -3.43 -3.58
C ARG A 138 2.48 -4.52 -2.54
N ARG A 139 1.78 -5.59 -2.94
CA ARG A 139 1.52 -6.73 -2.04
C ARG A 139 2.79 -7.36 -1.52
N ALA A 140 3.83 -7.48 -2.35
CA ALA A 140 5.12 -8.01 -1.92
C ALA A 140 5.79 -7.10 -0.86
N ILE A 141 5.72 -5.78 -1.02
CA ILE A 141 6.25 -4.82 -0.04
C ILE A 141 5.45 -4.87 1.27
N GLU A 142 4.12 -4.89 1.18
CA GLU A 142 3.21 -4.90 2.34
C GLU A 142 3.27 -6.20 3.14
N ARG A 143 3.53 -7.34 2.48
CA ARG A 143 3.79 -8.62 3.16
C ARG A 143 4.89 -8.50 4.20
N TRP A 144 5.89 -7.66 3.94
CA TRP A 144 7.00 -7.38 4.85
C TRP A 144 6.79 -6.11 5.69
N ARG A 145 5.59 -5.52 5.66
CA ARG A 145 5.28 -4.20 6.28
C ARG A 145 6.30 -3.12 5.91
N ASN A 146 6.82 -3.21 4.67
CA ASN A 146 7.86 -2.32 4.15
C ASN A 146 9.15 -2.29 5.01
N HIS A 147 9.49 -3.39 5.68
CA HIS A 147 10.75 -3.56 6.41
C HIS A 147 11.38 -4.93 6.14
N PHE A 148 12.58 -4.92 5.57
CA PHE A 148 13.33 -6.10 5.17
C PHE A 148 14.54 -6.26 6.09
N ALA A 149 14.36 -6.99 7.20
CA ALA A 149 15.30 -7.00 8.33
C ALA A 149 16.76 -7.28 7.93
N ASP A 150 17.00 -8.35 7.17
CA ASP A 150 18.36 -8.75 6.78
C ASP A 150 19.00 -7.73 5.83
N LEU A 151 18.21 -7.18 4.90
CA LEU A 151 18.68 -6.18 3.95
C LEU A 151 18.95 -4.83 4.64
N ASP A 152 18.15 -4.47 5.64
CA ASP A 152 18.33 -3.28 6.46
C ASP A 152 19.59 -3.39 7.31
N ALA A 153 19.81 -4.55 7.95
CA ALA A 153 21.00 -4.87 8.72
C ALA A 153 22.26 -4.87 7.83
N ALA A 154 22.19 -5.42 6.61
CA ALA A 154 23.30 -5.38 5.66
C ALA A 154 23.65 -3.94 5.25
N GLY A 155 22.65 -3.08 5.04
CA GLY A 155 22.86 -1.67 4.75
C GLY A 155 23.51 -0.92 5.93
N GLU A 156 23.05 -1.18 7.14
CA GLU A 156 23.62 -0.61 8.38
C GLU A 156 25.05 -1.08 8.63
N ALA A 157 25.33 -2.37 8.44
CA ALA A 157 26.69 -2.92 8.57
C ALA A 157 27.66 -2.31 7.55
N LEU A 158 27.23 -2.15 6.30
CA LEU A 158 28.05 -1.46 5.29
C LEU A 158 28.29 0.00 5.67
N ALA A 159 27.28 0.69 6.22
CA ALA A 159 27.47 2.06 6.69
C ALA A 159 28.50 2.18 7.82
N ASP A 160 28.52 1.21 8.74
CA ASP A 160 29.50 1.13 9.83
C ASP A 160 30.91 0.81 9.30
N GLU A 161 31.05 -0.11 8.34
CA GLU A 161 32.31 -0.40 7.65
C GLU A 161 32.90 0.84 6.96
N LEU A 162 32.04 1.63 6.31
CA LEU A 162 32.42 2.87 5.64
C LEU A 162 32.82 3.98 6.61
N ARG A 163 32.55 3.82 7.92
CA ARG A 163 32.83 4.78 8.99
C ARG A 163 32.35 6.19 8.63
N MET A 164 31.12 6.30 8.13
CA MET A 164 30.59 7.57 7.60
C MET A 164 30.35 8.60 8.72
N ALA A 165 31.40 9.34 9.06
CA ALA A 165 31.39 10.48 9.96
C ALA A 165 31.21 11.79 9.16
N GLY A 166 30.08 11.93 8.46
CA GLY A 166 29.79 13.11 7.65
C GLY A 166 29.10 12.77 6.33
N GLU A 167 29.51 13.46 5.26
CA GLU A 167 28.93 13.28 3.93
C GLU A 167 29.28 11.88 3.35
N PRO A 168 28.28 11.04 3.01
CA PRO A 168 28.50 9.63 2.68
C PRO A 168 29.18 9.40 1.33
N TYR A 169 29.21 10.42 0.45
CA TYR A 169 29.66 10.30 -0.94
C TYR A 169 31.10 9.78 -1.07
N GLY A 170 32.05 10.39 -0.35
CA GLY A 170 33.48 10.08 -0.49
C GLY A 170 33.82 8.64 -0.10
N ALA A 171 33.28 8.17 1.04
CA ALA A 171 33.50 6.81 1.51
C ALA A 171 32.92 5.76 0.54
N MET A 172 31.72 6.00 0.02
CA MET A 172 31.10 5.10 -0.96
C MET A 172 31.84 5.10 -2.31
N ALA A 173 32.32 6.27 -2.77
CA ALA A 173 33.09 6.37 -4.00
C ALA A 173 34.41 5.58 -3.88
N GLU A 174 35.08 5.69 -2.74
CA GLU A 174 36.31 4.94 -2.46
C GLU A 174 36.05 3.42 -2.37
N ARG A 175 34.95 3.00 -1.72
CA ARG A 175 34.54 1.59 -1.69
C ARG A 175 34.30 1.02 -3.08
N LEU A 176 33.60 1.77 -3.94
CA LEU A 176 33.40 1.40 -5.35
C LEU A 176 34.72 1.30 -6.11
N ARG A 177 35.66 2.23 -5.87
CA ARG A 177 36.98 2.23 -6.51
C ARG A 177 37.84 1.04 -6.07
N VAL A 178 37.94 0.80 -4.77
CA VAL A 178 38.86 -0.21 -4.20
C VAL A 178 38.31 -1.62 -4.33
N LYS A 179 37.05 -1.85 -3.94
CA LYS A 179 36.47 -3.20 -3.92
C LYS A 179 35.90 -3.61 -5.28
N HIS A 180 35.25 -2.68 -5.97
CA HIS A 180 34.52 -2.97 -7.22
C HIS A 180 35.26 -2.51 -8.49
N GLN A 181 36.41 -1.85 -8.33
CA GLN A 181 37.21 -1.32 -9.44
C GLN A 181 36.38 -0.37 -10.34
N LEU A 182 35.46 0.39 -9.74
CA LEU A 182 34.59 1.34 -10.42
C LEU A 182 34.96 2.77 -10.02
N ALA A 183 35.40 3.58 -10.99
CA ALA A 183 35.59 5.01 -10.78
C ALA A 183 34.26 5.76 -10.89
N VAL A 184 34.03 6.75 -10.02
CA VAL A 184 32.84 7.61 -10.13
C VAL A 184 33.20 8.85 -10.94
N ARG A 185 32.37 9.21 -11.93
CA ARG A 185 32.54 10.42 -12.74
C ARG A 185 31.26 11.23 -12.82
N ILE A 186 31.38 12.53 -12.58
CA ILE A 186 30.30 13.49 -12.84
C ILE A 186 30.53 14.05 -14.25
N LEU A 187 29.52 13.94 -15.12
CA LEU A 187 29.58 14.38 -16.51
C LEU A 187 28.58 15.52 -16.76
N PRO A 188 28.87 16.41 -17.73
CA PRO A 188 27.93 17.46 -18.12
C PRO A 188 26.58 16.92 -18.56
N ALA A 189 25.51 17.68 -18.30
CA ALA A 189 24.15 17.25 -18.63
C ALA A 189 23.94 17.03 -20.14
N GLU A 190 24.64 17.80 -20.98
CA GLU A 190 24.65 17.67 -22.44
C GLU A 190 25.28 16.36 -22.94
N VAL A 191 26.19 15.74 -22.15
CA VAL A 191 26.76 14.42 -22.45
C VAL A 191 25.84 13.30 -21.98
N MET A 192 25.01 13.58 -20.97
CA MET A 192 24.12 12.63 -20.31
C MET A 192 22.63 12.96 -20.56
N VAL A 193 22.27 13.25 -21.82
CA VAL A 193 20.95 13.80 -22.22
C VAL A 193 19.76 13.02 -21.67
N ASP A 194 19.68 11.71 -21.92
CA ASP A 194 18.51 10.89 -21.58
C ASP A 194 18.68 10.10 -20.27
N THR A 195 19.82 10.26 -19.57
CA THR A 195 20.13 9.42 -18.41
C THR A 195 20.76 10.25 -17.30
N LEU A 196 20.29 10.12 -16.08
CA LEU A 196 20.94 10.77 -14.93
C LEU A 196 22.08 9.94 -14.34
N LYS A 197 22.11 8.64 -14.64
CA LYS A 197 23.07 7.66 -14.15
C LYS A 197 23.31 6.59 -15.21
N ARG A 198 24.57 6.26 -15.45
CA ARG A 198 25.00 5.20 -16.37
C ARG A 198 26.14 4.41 -15.77
N LEU A 199 26.02 3.08 -15.77
CA LEU A 199 27.13 2.19 -15.42
C LEU A 199 27.81 1.75 -16.72
N ASP A 200 29.04 2.19 -16.91
CA ASP A 200 29.90 1.81 -18.03
C ASP A 200 30.89 0.74 -17.57
N LEU A 201 30.62 -0.52 -17.91
CA LEU A 201 31.46 -1.65 -17.51
C LEU A 201 32.75 -1.74 -18.34
N HIS A 202 32.80 -1.17 -19.55
CA HIS A 202 34.00 -1.18 -20.38
C HIS A 202 35.03 -0.18 -19.84
N ALA A 203 34.59 1.04 -19.53
CA ALA A 203 35.43 2.06 -18.91
C ALA A 203 35.58 1.88 -17.38
N ARG A 204 34.84 0.91 -16.79
CA ARG A 204 34.69 0.68 -15.35
C ARG A 204 34.35 1.95 -14.57
N GLN A 205 33.30 2.64 -15.03
CA GLN A 205 32.86 3.91 -14.47
C GLN A 205 31.38 3.91 -14.10
N LEU A 206 31.08 4.44 -12.92
CA LEU A 206 29.75 4.94 -12.60
C LEU A 206 29.69 6.42 -12.99
N GLN A 207 28.99 6.70 -14.10
CA GLN A 207 28.83 8.04 -14.63
C GLN A 207 27.52 8.64 -14.13
N LEU A 208 27.58 9.86 -13.58
CA LEU A 208 26.47 10.60 -12.99
C LEU A 208 26.32 11.95 -13.67
N SER A 209 25.10 12.37 -13.95
CA SER A 209 24.83 13.69 -14.52
C SER A 209 25.08 14.77 -13.47
N GLU A 210 25.68 15.90 -13.89
CA GLU A 210 25.80 17.08 -13.05
C GLU A 210 24.45 17.67 -12.62
N ALA A 211 23.36 17.35 -13.34
CA ALA A 211 22.01 17.76 -12.99
C ALA A 211 21.46 17.09 -11.72
N LEU A 212 22.12 16.04 -11.22
CA LEU A 212 21.79 15.43 -9.93
C LEU A 212 22.26 16.31 -8.78
N ASP A 213 21.40 16.50 -7.78
CA ASP A 213 21.80 17.12 -6.51
C ASP A 213 22.75 16.19 -5.71
N PRO A 214 23.46 16.70 -4.68
CA PRO A 214 24.40 15.90 -3.90
C PRO A 214 23.77 14.65 -3.26
N SER A 215 22.53 14.76 -2.75
CA SER A 215 21.82 13.65 -2.11
C SER A 215 21.50 12.52 -3.10
N ALA A 216 21.15 12.87 -4.34
CA ALA A 216 20.88 11.91 -5.40
C ALA A 216 22.15 11.25 -5.93
N ARG A 217 23.27 11.99 -5.99
CA ARG A 217 24.58 11.41 -6.32
C ARG A 217 25.02 10.41 -5.26
N ALA A 218 24.96 10.77 -3.98
CA ALA A 218 25.28 9.85 -2.89
C ALA A 218 24.39 8.60 -2.92
N PHE A 219 23.08 8.78 -3.14
CA PHE A 219 22.15 7.66 -3.26
C PHE A 219 22.44 6.75 -4.46
N ALA A 220 22.84 7.33 -5.61
CA ALA A 220 23.24 6.56 -6.78
C ALA A 220 24.45 5.64 -6.51
N LEU A 221 25.41 6.10 -5.70
CA LEU A 221 26.55 5.29 -5.25
C LEU A 221 26.09 4.17 -4.32
N ALA A 222 25.21 4.46 -3.36
CA ALA A 222 24.63 3.47 -2.46
C ALA A 222 23.83 2.40 -3.22
N GLU A 223 23.05 2.79 -4.24
CA GLU A 223 22.35 1.86 -5.13
C GLU A 223 23.33 0.97 -5.91
N GLN A 224 24.49 1.49 -6.31
CA GLN A 224 25.51 0.70 -6.98
C GLN A 224 26.19 -0.29 -6.03
N LEU A 225 26.40 0.11 -4.77
CA LEU A 225 26.92 -0.76 -3.71
C LEU A 225 25.95 -1.87 -3.30
N ALA A 226 24.68 -1.82 -3.71
CA ALA A 226 23.74 -2.92 -3.52
C ALA A 226 24.17 -4.23 -4.19
N VAL A 227 25.19 -4.21 -5.06
CA VAL A 227 25.87 -5.42 -5.54
C VAL A 227 26.47 -6.25 -4.39
N GLU A 228 26.83 -5.62 -3.26
CA GLU A 228 27.32 -6.29 -2.06
C GLU A 228 26.23 -7.02 -1.27
N ALA A 229 24.95 -6.69 -1.51
CA ALA A 229 23.78 -7.34 -0.92
C ALA A 229 22.93 -8.04 -2.01
N ARG A 230 23.57 -8.47 -3.10
CA ARG A 230 22.88 -9.06 -4.26
C ARG A 230 22.13 -10.32 -3.87
N ASP A 231 22.74 -11.17 -3.05
CA ASP A 231 22.17 -12.48 -2.73
C ASP A 231 20.92 -12.34 -1.87
N GLU A 232 20.92 -11.42 -0.90
CA GLU A 232 19.79 -11.03 -0.09
C GLU A 232 18.66 -10.44 -0.95
N ILE A 233 18.99 -9.52 -1.87
CA ILE A 233 18.02 -8.93 -2.79
C ILE A 233 17.40 -10.00 -3.69
N GLU A 234 18.19 -10.86 -4.32
CA GLU A 234 17.67 -11.89 -5.21
C GLU A 234 16.89 -12.97 -4.45
N ALA A 235 17.26 -13.28 -3.19
CA ALA A 235 16.48 -14.17 -2.34
C ALA A 235 15.07 -13.61 -2.07
N LEU A 236 14.96 -12.32 -1.72
CA LEU A 236 13.68 -11.64 -1.54
C LEU A 236 12.86 -11.59 -2.84
N VAL A 237 13.50 -11.31 -3.97
CA VAL A 237 12.82 -11.29 -5.29
C VAL A 237 12.28 -12.67 -5.66
N ARG A 238 13.08 -13.74 -5.47
CA ARG A 238 12.63 -15.12 -5.74
C ARG A 238 11.49 -15.54 -4.83
N GLY A 239 11.58 -15.24 -3.53
CA GLY A 239 10.55 -15.60 -2.55
C GLY A 239 9.23 -14.83 -2.70
N ALA A 240 9.22 -13.75 -3.49
CA ALA A 240 8.00 -12.98 -3.77
C ALA A 240 7.15 -13.58 -4.92
N GLU A 241 7.68 -14.53 -5.70
CA GLU A 241 6.96 -15.25 -6.77
C GLU A 241 6.23 -14.32 -7.76
N LEU A 242 6.92 -13.25 -8.18
CA LEU A 242 6.36 -12.18 -9.02
C LEU A 242 6.57 -12.45 -10.51
N ASP A 243 5.66 -11.91 -11.33
CA ASP A 243 5.86 -11.87 -12.79
C ASP A 243 7.13 -11.11 -13.17
N ARG A 244 7.72 -11.42 -14.33
CA ARG A 244 9.01 -10.87 -14.78
C ARG A 244 9.13 -9.34 -14.64
N VAL A 245 8.07 -8.60 -14.99
CA VAL A 245 8.07 -7.13 -14.90
C VAL A 245 7.97 -6.67 -13.45
N ALA A 246 7.08 -7.28 -12.66
CA ALA A 246 6.93 -6.99 -11.24
C ALA A 246 8.20 -7.34 -10.44
N ALA A 247 8.83 -8.48 -10.72
CA ALA A 247 10.12 -8.88 -10.15
C ALA A 247 11.23 -7.84 -10.42
N ARG A 248 11.28 -7.27 -11.62
CA ARG A 248 12.23 -6.20 -11.96
C ARG A 248 11.97 -4.91 -11.16
N LEU A 249 10.71 -4.52 -11.00
CA LEU A 249 10.33 -3.34 -10.21
C LEU A 249 10.56 -3.55 -8.72
N PHE A 250 10.26 -4.75 -8.20
CA PHE A 250 10.51 -5.11 -6.81
C PHE A 250 12.02 -5.15 -6.51
N ARG A 251 12.84 -5.72 -7.40
CA ARG A 251 14.31 -5.62 -7.31
C ARG A 251 14.78 -4.17 -7.21
N ARG A 252 14.26 -3.29 -8.08
CA ARG A 252 14.59 -1.85 -8.03
C ARG A 252 14.19 -1.22 -6.69
N HIS A 253 13.03 -1.60 -6.14
CA HIS A 253 12.61 -1.15 -4.82
C HIS A 253 13.57 -1.63 -3.71
N LEU A 254 13.98 -2.91 -3.72
CA LEU A 254 14.92 -3.47 -2.75
C LEU A 254 16.32 -2.84 -2.86
N THR A 255 16.81 -2.59 -4.08
CA THR A 255 18.06 -1.84 -4.29
C THR A 255 17.98 -0.43 -3.69
N ALA A 256 16.87 0.27 -3.90
CA ALA A 256 16.66 1.59 -3.31
C ALA A 256 16.46 1.52 -1.78
N TYR A 257 15.85 0.45 -1.26
CA TYR A 257 15.71 0.19 0.18
C TYR A 257 17.09 0.03 0.82
N PHE A 258 17.95 -0.83 0.25
CA PHE A 258 19.33 -1.00 0.71
C PHE A 258 20.10 0.33 0.67
N ALA A 259 20.01 1.08 -0.43
CA ALA A 259 20.64 2.39 -0.54
C ALA A 259 20.18 3.39 0.55
N ALA A 260 18.90 3.34 0.92
CA ALA A 260 18.36 4.13 2.02
C ALA A 260 18.87 3.63 3.39
N ALA A 261 19.03 2.32 3.60
CA ALA A 261 19.59 1.76 4.82
C ALA A 261 21.09 2.11 4.99
N VAL A 262 21.85 2.21 3.90
CA VAL A 262 23.24 2.68 3.92
C VAL A 262 23.33 4.17 4.23
N THR A 263 22.55 5.01 3.54
CA THR A 263 22.62 6.48 3.71
C THR A 263 21.94 6.97 5.00
N MET A 264 20.95 6.23 5.49
CA MET A 264 20.23 6.46 6.74
C MET A 264 20.19 5.18 7.59
N PRO A 265 21.32 4.81 8.24
CA PRO A 265 21.43 3.59 9.06
C PRO A 265 20.39 3.57 10.15
N TYR A 266 19.70 2.44 10.32
CA TYR A 266 18.46 2.35 11.07
C TYR A 266 18.56 2.91 12.49
N ALA A 267 19.53 2.44 13.28
CA ALA A 267 19.63 2.83 14.68
C ALA A 267 20.01 4.31 14.81
N ARG A 268 20.91 4.81 13.95
CA ARG A 268 21.30 6.22 13.91
C ARG A 268 20.14 7.11 13.46
N PHE A 269 19.37 6.66 12.47
CA PHE A 269 18.22 7.39 11.92
C PHE A 269 17.04 7.42 12.90
N LEU A 270 16.67 6.29 13.50
CA LEU A 270 15.61 6.24 14.50
C LEU A 270 15.92 7.13 15.71
N ARG A 271 17.13 7.03 16.28
CA ARG A 271 17.54 7.92 17.38
C ARG A 271 17.46 9.39 16.99
N ALA A 272 17.84 9.72 15.75
CA ALA A 272 17.74 11.08 15.26
C ALA A 272 16.29 11.55 15.11
N CYS A 273 15.38 10.67 14.69
CA CYS A 273 13.95 10.94 14.61
C CYS A 273 13.36 11.19 16.00
N GLU A 274 13.61 10.30 16.96
CA GLU A 274 13.10 10.44 18.33
C GLU A 274 13.63 11.72 19.00
N ALA A 275 14.93 12.01 18.86
CA ALA A 275 15.54 13.19 19.46
C ALA A 275 15.07 14.52 18.85
N SER A 276 14.60 14.53 17.60
CA SER A 276 14.10 15.74 16.93
C SER A 276 12.57 15.88 16.95
N GLY A 277 11.85 14.88 17.44
CA GLY A 277 10.40 14.79 17.22
C GLY A 277 10.06 14.64 15.73
N TYR A 278 10.85 13.88 14.98
CA TYR A 278 10.65 13.62 13.55
C TYR A 278 10.64 14.90 12.67
N ASP A 279 11.41 15.92 13.05
CA ASP A 279 11.62 17.12 12.21
C ASP A 279 12.28 16.74 10.87
N LEU A 280 11.48 16.79 9.80
CA LEU A 280 11.91 16.38 8.46
C LEU A 280 13.04 17.24 7.90
N GLU A 281 13.08 18.53 8.21
CA GLU A 281 14.13 19.42 7.69
C GLU A 281 15.46 19.16 8.38
N LEU A 282 15.41 18.96 9.71
CA LEU A 282 16.60 18.60 10.47
C LEU A 282 17.15 17.22 10.05
N LEU A 283 16.27 16.25 9.81
CA LEU A 283 16.65 14.92 9.33
C LEU A 283 17.32 14.98 7.94
N GLN A 284 16.76 15.75 7.00
CA GLN A 284 17.37 15.97 5.68
C GLN A 284 18.81 16.48 5.81
N ARG A 285 19.01 17.53 6.61
CA ARG A 285 20.34 18.13 6.82
C ARG A 285 21.31 17.17 7.49
N ARG A 286 20.86 16.42 8.51
CA ARG A 286 21.70 15.50 9.29
C ARG A 286 22.21 14.30 8.49
N PHE A 287 21.41 13.82 7.53
CA PHE A 287 21.74 12.65 6.71
C PHE A 287 22.15 13.00 5.27
N GLY A 288 22.17 14.29 4.90
CA GLY A 288 22.45 14.71 3.53
C GLY A 288 21.46 14.12 2.52
N ALA A 289 20.20 13.96 2.94
CA ALA A 289 19.15 13.28 2.18
C ALA A 289 18.05 14.27 1.77
N SER A 290 17.40 14.01 0.65
CA SER A 290 16.23 14.75 0.18
C SER A 290 14.98 14.45 1.02
N ALA A 291 14.00 15.37 1.01
CA ALA A 291 12.70 15.18 1.64
C ALA A 291 12.04 13.84 1.24
N ALA A 292 12.15 13.47 -0.04
CA ALA A 292 11.63 12.22 -0.56
C ALA A 292 12.31 10.99 0.08
N GLN A 293 13.65 11.01 0.18
CA GLN A 293 14.40 9.91 0.79
C GLN A 293 14.07 9.75 2.27
N VAL A 294 14.02 10.86 3.02
CA VAL A 294 13.64 10.85 4.45
C VAL A 294 12.21 10.32 4.63
N ALA A 295 11.25 10.84 3.87
CA ALA A 295 9.85 10.40 3.94
C ALA A 295 9.71 8.90 3.61
N HIS A 296 10.44 8.41 2.59
CA HIS A 296 10.50 6.98 2.31
C HIS A 296 11.09 6.18 3.47
N ARG A 297 12.22 6.60 4.06
CA ARG A 297 12.87 5.89 5.17
C ARG A 297 11.96 5.79 6.39
N LEU A 298 11.19 6.82 6.70
CA LEU A 298 10.22 6.82 7.80
C LEU A 298 9.16 5.71 7.69
N THR A 299 8.77 5.33 6.47
CA THR A 299 7.81 4.23 6.26
C THR A 299 8.41 2.83 6.42
N THR A 300 9.70 2.73 6.80
CA THR A 300 10.44 1.45 6.93
C THR A 300 10.84 1.10 8.36
N LEU A 301 10.54 1.95 9.36
CA LEU A 301 11.05 1.82 10.73
C LEU A 301 10.27 0.79 11.56
N GLN A 302 10.30 -0.48 11.15
CA GLN A 302 9.51 -1.56 11.74
C GLN A 302 10.35 -2.73 12.30
N ARG A 303 11.63 -2.50 12.59
CA ARG A 303 12.53 -3.47 13.25
C ARG A 303 11.96 -3.88 14.60
N VAL A 304 11.89 -5.19 14.84
CA VAL A 304 11.42 -5.74 16.12
C VAL A 304 12.35 -5.26 17.25
N GLY A 305 11.77 -4.75 18.33
CA GLY A 305 12.51 -4.19 19.48
C GLY A 305 12.93 -2.72 19.33
N ALA A 306 12.81 -2.12 18.14
CA ALA A 306 13.16 -0.73 17.87
C ALA A 306 12.26 -0.13 16.79
N ARG A 307 10.94 -0.11 17.01
CA ARG A 307 9.97 0.43 16.04
C ARG A 307 9.89 1.94 16.17
N GLY A 308 9.87 2.64 15.02
CA GLY A 308 9.48 4.04 14.94
C GLY A 308 7.96 4.20 14.78
N LEU A 309 7.53 5.45 14.57
CA LEU A 309 6.12 5.76 14.31
C LEU A 309 5.62 5.10 13.01
N SER A 310 4.32 4.82 12.96
CA SER A 310 3.66 4.05 11.92
C SER A 310 3.27 4.94 10.73
N PHE A 311 4.26 5.42 9.98
CA PHE A 311 4.00 6.28 8.82
C PHE A 311 3.52 5.50 7.59
N PHE A 312 2.59 6.12 6.84
CA PHE A 312 2.36 5.87 5.43
C PHE A 312 2.91 6.98 4.54
N LEU A 313 3.08 6.68 3.25
CA LEU A 313 3.47 7.63 2.23
C LEU A 313 2.62 7.47 0.96
N MET A 314 2.19 8.60 0.41
CA MET A 314 1.64 8.70 -0.94
C MET A 314 2.45 9.73 -1.74
N ARG A 315 2.67 9.44 -3.03
CA ARG A 315 3.21 10.41 -3.98
C ARG A 315 2.28 10.55 -5.17
N PHE A 316 1.80 11.75 -5.43
CA PHE A 316 0.88 12.02 -6.54
C PHE A 316 1.22 13.33 -7.26
N ASP A 317 0.69 13.49 -8.46
CA ASP A 317 0.85 14.71 -9.27
C ASP A 317 -0.36 15.64 -9.16
N ARG A 318 -0.34 16.74 -9.93
CA ARG A 318 -1.41 17.75 -9.91
C ARG A 318 -2.77 17.24 -10.39
N ALA A 319 -2.79 16.14 -11.14
CA ALA A 319 -4.03 15.50 -11.59
C ALA A 319 -4.58 14.51 -10.54
N GLY A 320 -3.91 14.35 -9.41
CA GLY A 320 -4.25 13.34 -8.40
C GLY A 320 -3.75 11.94 -8.78
N GLN A 321 -2.95 11.79 -9.85
CA GLN A 321 -2.43 10.48 -10.23
C GLN A 321 -1.37 10.03 -9.23
N VAL A 322 -1.71 8.99 -8.46
CA VAL A 322 -0.80 8.44 -7.46
C VAL A 322 0.21 7.51 -8.12
N SER A 323 1.48 7.85 -7.96
CA SER A 323 2.62 7.14 -8.54
C SER A 323 3.41 6.30 -7.53
N LYS A 324 3.21 6.52 -6.22
CA LYS A 324 3.77 5.68 -5.15
C LYS A 324 2.81 5.62 -3.97
N ARG A 325 2.69 4.43 -3.37
CA ARG A 325 1.91 4.16 -2.16
C ARG A 325 2.72 3.23 -1.26
N TYR A 326 2.83 3.59 0.01
CA TYR A 326 3.39 2.75 1.06
C TYR A 326 2.49 2.87 2.26
N ALA A 327 1.74 1.82 2.59
CA ALA A 327 0.96 1.78 3.82
C ALA A 327 1.86 1.81 5.07
N GLY A 328 3.11 1.32 4.93
CA GLY A 328 4.02 1.12 6.04
C GLY A 328 3.38 0.21 7.09
N ALA A 329 3.48 0.61 8.36
CA ALA A 329 2.73 -0.02 9.45
C ALA A 329 1.45 0.74 9.86
N SER A 330 1.12 1.85 9.18
CA SER A 330 0.00 2.72 9.58
C SER A 330 -1.37 2.04 9.50
N GLY A 331 -1.55 1.10 8.56
CA GLY A 331 -2.84 0.52 8.23
C GLY A 331 -3.89 1.53 7.73
N SER A 332 -3.49 2.77 7.37
CA SER A 332 -4.43 3.84 7.05
C SER A 332 -5.16 3.60 5.72
N ALA A 333 -6.49 3.68 5.74
CA ALA A 333 -7.33 3.58 4.54
C ALA A 333 -7.09 4.72 3.53
N LEU A 334 -6.49 5.85 3.96
CA LEU A 334 -6.10 6.96 3.07
C LEU A 334 -5.19 6.48 1.93
N VAL A 335 -4.34 5.50 2.18
CA VAL A 335 -3.36 5.00 1.22
C VAL A 335 -4.01 4.19 0.10
N GLU A 336 -5.13 3.52 0.42
CA GLU A 336 -5.87 2.67 -0.52
C GLU A 336 -6.79 3.46 -1.44
N ALA A 337 -7.01 4.75 -1.18
CA ALA A 337 -7.80 5.61 -2.05
C ALA A 337 -7.23 5.63 -3.49
N ALA A 338 -8.12 5.41 -4.46
CA ALA A 338 -7.76 5.44 -5.88
C ALA A 338 -7.27 6.83 -6.28
N VAL A 339 -7.96 7.87 -5.81
CA VAL A 339 -7.64 9.29 -6.03
C VAL A 339 -7.59 10.02 -4.68
N PRO A 340 -6.59 10.86 -4.41
CA PRO A 340 -6.54 11.67 -3.20
C PRO A 340 -7.70 12.67 -3.17
N CYS A 341 -8.38 12.76 -2.02
CA CYS A 341 -9.51 13.68 -1.81
C CYS A 341 -9.10 15.14 -2.11
N PRO A 342 -9.87 15.90 -2.91
CA PRO A 342 -9.56 17.30 -3.21
C PRO A 342 -9.56 18.24 -1.99
N LEU A 343 -10.22 17.86 -0.89
CA LEU A 343 -10.20 18.59 0.38
C LEU A 343 -8.93 18.34 1.21
N TRP A 344 -8.04 17.47 0.73
CA TRP A 344 -6.75 17.26 1.37
C TRP A 344 -5.80 18.40 0.99
N ASN A 345 -5.37 19.19 1.97
CA ASN A 345 -4.44 20.31 1.84
C ASN A 345 -3.08 19.90 1.29
N ALA A 346 -2.83 18.60 1.11
CA ALA A 346 -1.70 18.12 0.32
C ALA A 346 -1.69 18.71 -1.11
N TYR A 347 -2.84 19.05 -1.69
CA TYR A 347 -2.89 19.77 -2.98
C TYR A 347 -2.33 21.21 -2.90
N ASP A 348 -2.41 21.88 -1.74
CA ASP A 348 -1.88 23.23 -1.57
C ASP A 348 -0.35 23.29 -1.72
N ALA A 349 0.34 22.18 -1.43
CA ALA A 349 1.77 22.07 -1.60
C ALA A 349 2.21 22.28 -3.07
N PHE A 350 1.34 22.05 -4.07
CA PHE A 350 1.65 22.38 -5.46
C PHE A 350 1.74 23.89 -5.73
N ALA A 351 1.01 24.70 -4.96
CA ALA A 351 1.03 26.15 -5.03
C ALA A 351 2.15 26.74 -4.16
N ARG A 352 2.45 26.10 -3.02
CA ARG A 352 3.47 26.56 -2.05
C ARG A 352 4.60 25.55 -1.94
N THR A 353 5.54 25.60 -2.90
CA THR A 353 6.57 24.56 -3.04
C THR A 353 7.60 24.55 -1.91
N ASP A 354 7.75 25.67 -1.21
CA ASP A 354 8.72 25.84 -0.13
C ASP A 354 8.12 25.57 1.26
N GLU A 355 6.79 25.47 1.34
CA GLU A 355 6.06 25.23 2.58
C GLU A 355 5.73 23.74 2.76
N THR A 356 5.65 23.34 4.03
CA THR A 356 5.11 22.03 4.40
C THR A 356 3.66 22.23 4.82
N ALA A 357 2.73 21.60 4.10
CA ALA A 357 1.32 21.61 4.45
C ALA A 357 1.04 20.52 5.49
N VAL A 358 0.35 20.85 6.57
CA VAL A 358 -0.06 19.90 7.60
C VAL A 358 -1.58 19.89 7.73
N GLN A 359 -2.17 18.74 8.00
CA GLN A 359 -3.61 18.61 8.19
C GLN A 359 -3.95 17.38 9.04
N LEU A 360 -4.84 17.57 10.01
CA LEU A 360 -5.59 16.47 10.63
C LEU A 360 -6.75 16.09 9.71
N VAL A 361 -6.72 14.87 9.19
CA VAL A 361 -7.72 14.32 8.27
C VAL A 361 -8.61 13.35 9.03
N GLU A 362 -9.92 13.51 8.91
CA GLU A 362 -10.92 12.57 9.41
C GLU A 362 -11.58 11.87 8.21
N LEU A 363 -11.60 10.54 8.24
CA LEU A 363 -12.24 9.70 7.24
C LEU A 363 -13.73 9.50 7.52
N GLU A 364 -14.48 9.00 6.54
CA GLU A 364 -15.92 8.72 6.68
C GLU A 364 -16.25 7.71 7.81
N ASP A 365 -15.30 6.84 8.15
CA ASP A 365 -15.42 5.87 9.25
C ASP A 365 -15.01 6.45 10.62
N GLY A 366 -14.68 7.75 10.68
CA GLY A 366 -14.22 8.46 11.87
C GLY A 366 -12.74 8.25 12.21
N ALA A 367 -11.99 7.47 11.42
CA ALA A 367 -10.56 7.33 11.64
C ALA A 367 -9.82 8.63 11.34
N ARG A 368 -8.93 9.04 12.25
CA ARG A 368 -8.15 10.28 12.13
C ARG A 368 -6.68 10.02 11.84
N ALA A 369 -6.12 10.78 10.91
CA ALA A 369 -4.70 10.74 10.57
C ALA A 369 -4.13 12.16 10.53
N PHE A 370 -2.94 12.35 11.10
CA PHE A 370 -2.17 13.57 10.89
C PHE A 370 -1.32 13.41 9.63
N THR A 371 -1.37 14.39 8.74
CA THR A 371 -0.68 14.36 7.45
C THR A 371 0.25 15.54 7.28
N ILE A 372 1.39 15.30 6.63
CA ILE A 372 2.45 16.25 6.31
C ILE A 372 2.73 16.12 4.81
N ALA A 373 2.56 17.18 4.04
CA ALA A 373 2.72 17.18 2.61
C ALA A 373 3.72 18.24 2.14
N ARG A 374 4.57 17.86 1.18
CA ARG A 374 5.56 18.75 0.58
C ARG A 374 5.69 18.50 -0.92
N CYS A 375 5.83 19.57 -1.71
CA CYS A 375 6.14 19.45 -3.12
C CYS A 375 7.60 19.02 -3.32
N VAL A 376 7.81 18.14 -4.28
CA VAL A 376 9.13 17.67 -4.70
C VAL A 376 9.26 17.75 -6.22
N HIS A 377 10.48 18.04 -6.64
CA HIS A 377 10.86 18.14 -8.04
C HIS A 377 11.72 16.91 -8.39
N PRO A 378 11.38 16.16 -9.44
CA PRO A 378 12.29 15.14 -9.96
C PRO A 378 13.61 15.77 -10.39
N HIS A 379 14.67 14.98 -10.27
CA HIS A 379 15.97 15.33 -10.82
C HIS A 379 15.90 15.32 -12.36
N GLY A 380 16.66 16.22 -12.98
CA GLY A 380 16.70 16.35 -14.43
C GLY A 380 15.53 17.15 -15.02
N GLY A 381 15.73 17.60 -16.25
CA GLY A 381 14.77 18.40 -17.01
C GLY A 381 15.49 19.32 -17.98
N ALA A 382 15.04 19.35 -19.24
CA ALA A 382 15.59 20.26 -20.23
C ALA A 382 15.24 21.72 -19.87
N PRO A 383 16.17 22.67 -20.05
CA PRO A 383 15.85 24.10 -20.02
C PRO A 383 14.66 24.39 -20.95
N GLY A 384 13.63 25.09 -20.43
CA GLY A 384 12.42 25.44 -21.19
C GLY A 384 11.36 24.33 -21.30
N GLY A 385 11.61 23.12 -20.79
CA GLY A 385 10.61 22.05 -20.73
C GLY A 385 9.65 22.16 -19.53
N VAL A 386 8.51 21.45 -19.61
CA VAL A 386 7.59 21.31 -18.47
C VAL A 386 8.29 20.54 -17.36
N ARG A 387 8.49 21.19 -16.20
CA ARG A 387 9.07 20.54 -15.02
C ARG A 387 7.98 19.75 -14.28
N PRO A 388 8.04 18.42 -14.22
CA PRO A 388 7.10 17.64 -13.43
C PRO A 388 7.19 18.04 -11.95
N ARG A 389 6.05 18.08 -11.28
CA ARG A 389 5.94 18.32 -9.84
C ARG A 389 5.13 17.20 -9.22
N PHE A 390 5.58 16.73 -8.08
CA PHE A 390 4.86 15.75 -7.28
C PHE A 390 4.69 16.28 -5.87
N VAL A 391 3.65 15.85 -5.18
CA VAL A 391 3.55 15.98 -3.73
C VAL A 391 3.89 14.66 -3.11
N ILE A 392 4.71 14.70 -2.05
CA ILE A 392 4.87 13.58 -1.12
C ILE A 392 4.05 13.93 0.11
N ALA A 393 3.06 13.10 0.38
CA ALA A 393 2.25 13.18 1.58
C ALA A 393 2.60 12.00 2.50
N LEU A 394 3.13 12.34 3.67
CA LEU A 394 3.42 11.42 4.76
C LEU A 394 2.29 11.53 5.78
N GLY A 395 1.86 10.44 6.39
CA GLY A 395 0.86 10.50 7.45
C GLY A 395 0.93 9.33 8.40
N LEU A 396 0.27 9.47 9.53
CA LEU A 396 0.21 8.47 10.61
C LEU A 396 -1.10 8.63 11.39
N PRO A 397 -1.54 7.62 12.17
CA PRO A 397 -2.70 7.76 13.04
C PRO A 397 -2.56 8.97 13.96
N ALA A 398 -3.62 9.77 14.13
CA ALA A 398 -3.57 11.00 14.92
C ALA A 398 -3.07 10.76 16.37
N ALA A 399 -3.41 9.61 16.94
CA ALA A 399 -2.95 9.18 18.26
C ALA A 399 -1.42 9.05 18.40
N GLU A 400 -0.69 8.84 17.30
CA GLU A 400 0.78 8.76 17.28
C GLU A 400 1.46 10.12 17.01
N ALA A 401 0.68 11.13 16.60
CA ALA A 401 1.23 12.40 16.10
C ALA A 401 1.74 13.34 17.21
N GLY A 402 1.43 13.08 18.49
CA GLY A 402 1.76 13.98 19.60
C GLY A 402 3.26 14.24 19.79
N THR A 403 4.13 13.37 19.27
CA THR A 403 5.60 13.56 19.34
C THR A 403 6.17 14.30 18.13
N LEU A 404 5.35 14.59 17.11
CA LEU A 404 5.82 15.23 15.88
C LEU A 404 6.04 16.73 16.08
N ALA A 405 7.20 17.22 15.66
CA ALA A 405 7.52 18.64 15.59
C ALA A 405 6.50 19.40 14.73
N ALA A 406 6.03 18.76 13.65
CA ALA A 406 5.02 19.31 12.73
C ALA A 406 3.61 19.40 13.34
N ALA A 407 3.30 18.65 14.40
CA ALA A 407 2.00 18.67 15.07
C ALA A 407 1.92 19.68 16.23
N ARG A 408 3.01 20.40 16.52
CA ARG A 408 3.03 21.40 17.61
C ARG A 408 2.01 22.51 17.34
N GLY A 409 1.12 22.74 18.32
CA GLY A 409 0.07 23.75 18.22
C GLY A 409 -1.17 23.31 17.44
N VAL A 410 -1.25 22.03 17.06
CA VAL A 410 -2.45 21.42 16.45
C VAL A 410 -3.21 20.65 17.52
N ASP A 411 -4.54 20.81 17.54
CA ASP A 411 -5.44 19.98 18.35
C ASP A 411 -5.69 18.65 17.60
N LEU A 412 -5.30 17.52 18.20
CA LEU A 412 -5.16 16.21 17.54
C LEU A 412 -6.38 15.29 17.72
#